data_AF-A0A7S4GDI0-F1
#
_entry.id   AF-A0A7S4GDI0-F1
#
_cell.length_a   1.000
_cell.length_b   1.000
_cell.length_c   1.000
_cell.angle_alpha   90.00
_cell.angle_beta   90.00
_cell.angle_gamma   90.00
#
_symmetry.space_group_name_H-M   'P 1'
#
loop_
_entity.id
_entity.type
_entity.pdbx_description
1 polymer ?
#
loop_
_entity_poly.entity_id
_entity_poly.type
_entity_poly.pdbx_seq_one_letter_code
_entity_poly.pdbx_strand_id
1 'polypeptide(L)'
;AGLRDQAMVDALANRLLDRLFLEQFTAQGLANSAWGLATLGCRNAMVVQALEERAHSPNILQTFNAHYLGRLMWAFGSFGVDGRKFLRVAERLLLEGNLLSGLNAEELTQVALASAALGSNNRQLGDAIAEHASNPDVLSTCSGAQVMDLAC
;
A
#
# COMPACT_ATOMS: atom_id res chain seq x y z
N ALA A 1 -22.85 0.68 17.58
CA ALA A 1 -21.49 0.17 17.33
C ALA A 1 -20.48 1.31 17.20
N GLY A 2 -20.71 2.33 16.36
CA GLY A 2 -19.67 3.32 15.97
C GLY A 2 -18.95 4.17 17.03
N LEU A 3 -19.48 4.37 18.24
CA LEU A 3 -18.77 5.14 19.29
C LEU A 3 -17.56 4.39 19.88
N ARG A 4 -17.64 3.05 19.97
CA ARG A 4 -16.53 2.23 20.47
C ARG A 4 -15.43 2.08 19.42
N ASP A 5 -15.83 1.96 18.15
CA ASP A 5 -14.90 1.86 17.03
C ASP A 5 -14.10 3.16 16.88
N GLN A 6 -14.76 4.32 17.02
CA GLN A 6 -14.07 5.62 16.97
C GLN A 6 -13.08 5.80 18.13
N ALA A 7 -13.48 5.49 19.37
CA ALA A 7 -12.57 5.61 20.52
C ALA A 7 -11.35 4.69 20.40
N MET A 8 -11.52 3.49 19.83
CA MET A 8 -10.41 2.58 19.53
C MET A 8 -9.49 3.15 18.46
N VAL A 9 -10.05 3.67 17.36
CA VAL A 9 -9.30 4.34 16.28
C VAL A 9 -8.51 5.52 16.83
N ASP A 10 -9.11 6.36 17.66
CA ASP A 10 -8.46 7.52 18.25
C ASP A 10 -7.33 7.12 19.21
N ALA A 11 -7.53 6.07 20.02
CA ALA A 11 -6.48 5.55 20.89
C ALA A 11 -5.30 4.98 20.10
N LEU A 12 -5.57 4.22 19.04
CA LEU A 12 -4.52 3.68 18.15
C LEU A 12 -3.80 4.82 17.42
N ALA A 13 -4.55 5.79 16.89
CA ALA A 13 -4.03 6.98 16.25
C ALA A 13 -3.07 7.75 17.18
N ASN A 14 -3.49 8.01 18.42
CA ASN A 14 -2.64 8.66 19.41
C ASN A 14 -1.38 7.85 19.71
N ARG A 15 -1.46 6.52 19.74
CA ARG A 15 -0.28 5.68 19.95
C ARG A 15 0.70 5.72 18.77
N LEU A 16 0.21 5.86 17.54
CA LEU A 16 1.04 5.98 16.34
C LEU A 16 1.74 7.34 16.22
N LEU A 17 1.29 8.36 16.95
CA LEU A 17 1.99 9.64 17.08
C LEU A 17 3.22 9.56 18.01
N ASP A 18 3.35 8.50 18.80
CA ASP A 18 4.58 8.21 19.54
C ASP A 18 5.64 7.70 18.57
N ARG A 19 6.62 8.56 18.26
CA ARG A 19 7.71 8.25 17.33
C ARG A 19 8.51 7.02 17.73
N LEU A 20 8.76 6.81 19.02
CA LEU A 20 9.50 5.64 19.50
C LEU A 20 8.72 4.34 19.28
N PHE A 21 7.38 4.42 19.35
CA PHE A 21 6.52 3.30 19.02
C PHE A 21 6.55 3.01 17.51
N LEU A 22 6.45 4.05 16.69
CA LEU A 22 6.44 3.91 15.23
C LEU A 22 7.80 3.46 14.67
N GLU A 23 8.91 3.79 15.33
CA GLU A 23 10.26 3.34 14.97
C GLU A 23 10.46 1.82 15.10
N GLN A 24 9.61 1.13 15.88
CA GLN A 24 9.64 -0.33 16.03
C GLN A 24 8.93 -1.06 14.89
N PHE A 25 8.22 -0.34 14.02
CA PHE A 25 7.43 -0.96 12.98
C PHE A 25 8.33 -1.55 11.89
N THR A 26 7.96 -2.74 11.44
CA THR A 26 8.41 -3.35 10.19
C THR A 26 7.59 -2.81 9.01
N ALA A 27 8.02 -3.07 7.77
CA ALA A 27 7.23 -2.79 6.57
C ALA A 27 5.80 -3.36 6.65
N GLN A 28 5.67 -4.61 7.12
CA GLN A 28 4.38 -5.26 7.33
C GLN A 28 3.53 -4.54 8.39
N GLY A 29 4.11 -4.23 9.55
CA GLY A 29 3.41 -3.56 10.64
C GLY A 29 2.89 -2.19 10.21
N LEU A 30 3.68 -1.46 9.43
CA LEU A 30 3.31 -0.17 8.87
C LEU A 30 2.19 -0.29 7.84
N ALA A 31 2.32 -1.20 6.88
CA ALA A 31 1.30 -1.41 5.85
C ALA A 31 -0.04 -1.86 6.44
N ASN A 32 -0.02 -2.79 7.40
CA ASN A 32 -1.22 -3.28 8.06
C ASN A 32 -1.91 -2.18 8.86
N SER A 33 -1.14 -1.34 9.56
CA SER A 33 -1.70 -0.25 10.38
C SER A 33 -2.31 0.84 9.50
N ALA A 34 -1.62 1.22 8.42
CA ALA A 34 -2.15 2.18 7.45
C ALA A 34 -3.43 1.67 6.79
N TRP A 35 -3.44 0.43 6.31
CA TRP A 35 -4.62 -0.20 5.71
C TRP A 35 -5.78 -0.28 6.70
N GLY A 36 -5.54 -0.77 7.92
CA GLY A 36 -6.57 -0.88 8.95
C GLY A 36 -7.18 0.47 9.33
N LEU A 37 -6.35 1.51 9.50
CA LEU A 37 -6.83 2.86 9.77
C LEU A 37 -7.63 3.45 8.60
N ALA A 38 -7.21 3.21 7.36
CA ALA A 38 -7.94 3.63 6.17
C ALA A 38 -9.32 2.95 6.09
N THR A 39 -9.36 1.63 6.29
CA THR A 39 -10.61 0.84 6.33
C THR A 39 -11.55 1.31 7.44
N LEU A 40 -11.01 1.71 8.59
CA LEU A 40 -11.79 2.26 9.71
C LEU A 40 -12.18 3.75 9.52
N GLY A 41 -11.82 4.36 8.39
CA GLY A 41 -12.17 5.74 8.08
C GLY A 41 -11.44 6.78 8.93
N CYS A 42 -10.25 6.46 9.44
CA CYS A 42 -9.42 7.42 10.18
C CYS A 42 -9.06 8.61 9.27
N ARG A 43 -9.37 9.83 9.74
CA ARG A 43 -9.09 11.10 9.04
C ARG A 43 -8.06 11.98 9.77
N ASN A 44 -7.34 11.42 10.72
CA ASN A 44 -6.37 12.17 11.51
C ASN A 44 -5.11 12.45 10.66
N ALA A 45 -5.00 13.67 10.15
CA ALA A 45 -3.91 14.10 9.27
C ALA A 45 -2.52 13.91 9.91
N MET A 46 -2.37 14.08 11.22
CA MET A 46 -1.09 13.90 11.90
C MET A 46 -0.65 12.44 11.87
N VAL A 47 -1.59 11.50 12.00
CA VAL A 47 -1.29 10.06 11.94
C VAL A 47 -0.91 9.67 10.53
N VAL A 48 -1.62 10.16 9.52
CA VAL A 48 -1.28 9.89 8.12
C VAL A 48 0.10 10.43 7.79
N GLN A 49 0.42 11.64 8.25
CA GLN A 49 1.76 12.22 8.11
C GLN A 49 2.83 11.37 8.80
N ALA A 50 2.60 10.92 10.04
CA ALA A 50 3.55 10.07 10.75
C ALA A 50 3.81 8.74 10.03
N LEU A 51 2.75 8.11 9.49
CA LEU A 51 2.86 6.90 8.68
C LEU A 51 3.65 7.14 7.39
N GLU A 52 3.41 8.27 6.71
CA GLU A 52 4.14 8.66 5.50
C GLU A 52 5.63 8.90 5.82
N GLU A 53 5.95 9.65 6.88
CA GLU A 53 7.32 9.90 7.32
C GLU A 53 8.06 8.59 7.64
N ARG A 54 7.38 7.66 8.33
CA ARG A 54 7.95 6.34 8.61
C ARG A 54 8.15 5.52 7.34
N ALA A 55 7.20 5.58 6.40
CA ALA A 55 7.31 4.87 5.12
C ALA A 55 8.50 5.35 4.28
N HIS A 56 8.90 6.62 4.42
CA HIS A 56 10.09 7.19 3.77
C HIS A 56 11.40 6.94 4.52
N SER A 57 11.38 6.27 5.67
CA SER A 57 12.60 5.94 6.40
C SER A 57 13.47 4.96 5.60
N PRO A 58 14.78 5.22 5.40
CA PRO A 58 15.67 4.33 4.64
C PRO A 58 15.63 2.88 5.12
N ASN A 59 15.55 2.68 6.43
CA ASN A 59 15.52 1.36 7.06
C ASN A 59 14.24 0.58 6.75
N ILE A 60 13.13 1.29 6.47
CA ILE A 60 11.84 0.68 6.10
C ILE A 60 11.77 0.46 4.60
N LEU A 61 12.20 1.45 3.82
CA LEU A 61 12.17 1.41 2.36
C LEU A 61 12.86 0.17 1.78
N GLN A 62 13.98 -0.25 2.39
CA GLN A 62 14.74 -1.43 1.96
C GLN A 62 14.09 -2.78 2.34
N THR A 63 13.03 -2.74 3.16
CA THR A 63 12.37 -3.96 3.68
C THR A 63 11.00 -4.21 3.05
N PHE A 64 10.56 -3.33 2.16
CA PHE A 64 9.29 -3.49 1.46
C PHE A 64 9.35 -4.61 0.41
N ASN A 65 8.24 -5.33 0.29
CA ASN A 65 7.90 -6.12 -0.89
C ASN A 65 6.71 -5.47 -1.61
N ALA A 66 6.36 -5.98 -2.80
CA ALA A 66 5.28 -5.41 -3.59
C ALA A 66 3.91 -5.41 -2.87
N HIS A 67 3.62 -6.44 -2.08
CA HIS A 67 2.40 -6.52 -1.27
C HIS A 67 2.26 -5.36 -0.30
N TYR A 68 3.29 -5.11 0.51
CA TYR A 68 3.28 -4.06 1.52
C TYR A 68 3.28 -2.66 0.89
N LEU A 69 3.94 -2.49 -0.26
CA LEU A 69 3.85 -1.26 -1.04
C LEU A 69 2.43 -1.04 -1.55
N GLY A 70 1.81 -2.05 -2.17
CA GLY A 70 0.42 -1.97 -2.65
C GLY A 70 -0.55 -1.59 -1.53
N ARG A 71 -0.44 -2.22 -0.36
CA ARG A 71 -1.29 -1.88 0.80
C ARG A 71 -1.11 -0.44 1.27
N LEU A 72 0.13 0.07 1.33
CA LEU A 72 0.37 1.47 1.69
C LEU A 72 -0.14 2.44 0.62
N MET A 73 0.05 2.12 -0.65
CA MET A 73 -0.41 2.93 -1.77
C MET A 73 -1.93 3.07 -1.74
N TRP A 74 -2.65 1.95 -1.55
CA TRP A 74 -4.10 1.96 -1.40
C TRP A 74 -4.56 2.74 -0.15
N ALA A 75 -3.89 2.54 0.99
CA ALA A 75 -4.24 3.22 2.23
C ALA A 75 -4.08 4.74 2.10
N PHE A 76 -2.98 5.21 1.52
CA PHE A 76 -2.74 6.64 1.27
C PHE A 76 -3.73 7.23 0.28
N GLY A 77 -4.14 6.48 -0.75
CA GLY A 77 -5.20 6.90 -1.66
C GLY A 77 -6.54 7.05 -0.93
N SER A 78 -6.85 6.11 -0.03
CA SER A 78 -8.06 6.10 0.77
C SER A 78 -8.12 7.20 1.82
N PHE A 79 -6.97 7.62 2.37
CA PHE A 79 -6.91 8.81 3.25
C PHE A 79 -7.15 10.13 2.49
N GLY A 80 -7.13 10.12 1.15
CA GLY A 80 -7.27 11.32 0.34
C GLY A 80 -6.09 12.29 0.47
N VAL A 81 -4.91 11.78 0.87
CA VAL A 81 -3.69 12.60 0.96
C VAL A 81 -2.99 12.68 -0.40
N ASP A 82 -2.22 13.75 -0.60
CA ASP A 82 -1.34 13.88 -1.77
C ASP A 82 -0.16 12.91 -1.66
N GLY A 83 -0.41 11.63 -1.96
CA GLY A 83 0.57 10.57 -1.90
C GLY A 83 1.58 10.57 -3.05
N ARG A 84 1.67 11.63 -3.87
CA ARG A 84 2.58 11.67 -5.04
C ARG A 84 4.05 11.53 -4.67
N LYS A 85 4.45 11.92 -3.47
CA LYS A 85 5.82 11.70 -2.97
C LYS A 85 6.07 10.21 -2.73
N PHE A 86 5.21 9.58 -1.93
CA PHE A 86 5.30 8.15 -1.66
C PHE A 86 5.15 7.32 -2.94
N LEU A 87 4.21 7.69 -3.82
CA LEU A 87 3.96 7.00 -5.09
C LEU A 87 5.23 6.91 -5.94
N ARG A 88 5.97 8.01 -6.11
CA ARG A 88 7.24 8.00 -6.86
C ARG A 88 8.27 7.06 -6.24
N VAL A 89 8.33 7.00 -4.91
CA VAL A 89 9.25 6.10 -4.21
C VAL A 89 8.81 4.65 -4.37
N ALA A 90 7.51 4.36 -4.24
CA ALA A 90 6.96 3.02 -4.41
C ALA A 90 7.15 2.51 -5.84
N GLU A 91 6.83 3.32 -6.86
CA GLU A 91 7.06 3.01 -8.28
C GLU A 91 8.54 2.70 -8.56
N ARG A 92 9.44 3.51 -8.00
CA ARG A 92 10.88 3.29 -8.10
C ARG A 92 11.29 1.95 -7.49
N LEU A 93 10.81 1.63 -6.28
CA LEU A 93 11.11 0.36 -5.62
C LEU A 93 10.55 -0.83 -6.39
N LEU A 94 9.36 -0.72 -6.97
CA LEU A 94 8.74 -1.76 -7.77
C LEU A 94 9.56 -2.05 -9.04
N LEU A 95 10.00 -1.01 -9.73
CA LEU A 95 10.74 -1.11 -10.99
C LEU A 95 12.23 -1.43 -10.79
N GLU A 96 12.94 -0.66 -9.97
CA GLU A 96 14.39 -0.84 -9.76
C GLU A 96 14.70 -2.01 -8.82
N GLY A 97 13.80 -2.31 -7.87
CA GLY A 97 13.95 -3.41 -6.92
C GLY A 97 13.52 -4.76 -7.47
N ASN A 98 13.06 -4.83 -8.72
CA ASN A 98 12.51 -6.03 -9.37
C ASN A 98 11.44 -6.73 -8.51
N LEU A 99 10.65 -5.95 -7.76
CA LEU A 99 9.69 -6.50 -6.79
C LEU A 99 8.41 -7.05 -7.46
N LEU A 100 8.22 -6.76 -8.75
CA LEU A 100 7.15 -7.34 -9.55
C LEU A 100 7.46 -8.79 -9.97
N SER A 101 8.74 -9.18 -9.94
CA SER A 101 9.15 -10.52 -10.31
C SER A 101 8.67 -11.53 -9.27
N GLY A 102 8.08 -12.63 -9.74
CA GLY A 102 7.57 -13.70 -8.89
C GLY A 102 6.21 -13.42 -8.26
N LEU A 103 5.58 -12.28 -8.57
CA LEU A 103 4.20 -12.03 -8.20
C LEU A 103 3.24 -12.86 -9.03
N ASN A 104 2.17 -13.34 -8.40
CA ASN A 104 1.05 -13.97 -9.09
C ASN A 104 0.07 -12.93 -9.66
N ALA A 105 -0.93 -13.39 -10.40
CA ALA A 105 -1.88 -12.51 -11.09
C ALA A 105 -2.70 -11.62 -10.14
N GLU A 106 -3.07 -12.15 -8.97
CA GLU A 106 -3.82 -11.41 -7.96
C GLU A 106 -2.97 -10.26 -7.39
N GLU A 107 -1.72 -10.57 -7.08
CA GLU A 107 -0.78 -9.62 -6.49
C GLU A 107 -0.44 -8.48 -7.45
N LEU A 108 -0.23 -8.79 -8.72
CA LEU A 108 -0.04 -7.79 -9.78
C LEU A 108 -1.26 -6.88 -9.93
N THR A 109 -2.46 -7.46 -9.87
CA THR A 109 -3.72 -6.71 -9.93
C THR A 109 -3.85 -5.78 -8.73
N GLN A 110 -3.52 -6.24 -7.51
CA GLN A 110 -3.57 -5.42 -6.30
C GLN A 110 -2.60 -4.24 -6.38
N VAL A 111 -1.37 -4.45 -6.89
CA VAL A 111 -0.40 -3.37 -7.09
C VAL A 111 -0.91 -2.36 -8.13
N ALA A 112 -1.49 -2.82 -9.24
CA ALA A 112 -2.07 -1.95 -10.26
C ALA A 112 -3.21 -1.09 -9.69
N LEU A 113 -4.15 -1.72 -8.97
CA LEU A 113 -5.28 -1.03 -8.35
C LEU A 113 -4.83 -0.01 -7.30
N ALA A 114 -3.88 -0.39 -6.44
CA ALA A 114 -3.33 0.51 -5.44
C ALA A 114 -2.61 1.72 -6.07
N SER A 115 -1.90 1.50 -7.19
CA SER A 115 -1.26 2.58 -7.96
C SER A 115 -2.28 3.53 -8.56
N ALA A 116 -3.34 2.99 -9.15
CA ALA A 116 -4.43 3.78 -9.70
C ALA A 116 -5.17 4.58 -8.62
N ALA A 117 -5.44 3.97 -7.45
CA ALA A 117 -6.09 4.62 -6.32
C ALA A 117 -5.29 5.82 -5.79
N LEU A 118 -3.96 5.78 -5.89
CA LEU A 118 -3.07 6.88 -5.53
C LEU A 118 -2.84 7.89 -6.68
N GLY A 119 -3.48 7.69 -7.84
CA GLY A 119 -3.42 8.57 -9.00
C GLY A 119 -2.18 8.38 -9.89
N SER A 120 -1.60 7.18 -9.93
CA SER A 120 -0.49 6.88 -10.84
C SER A 120 -0.91 6.98 -12.31
N ASN A 121 -0.08 7.66 -13.08
CA ASN A 121 -0.11 7.67 -14.55
C ASN A 121 1.23 7.16 -15.13
N ASN A 122 1.97 6.37 -14.34
CA ASN A 122 3.30 5.89 -14.72
C ASN A 122 3.17 4.75 -15.75
N ARG A 123 3.37 5.10 -17.03
CA ARG A 123 3.33 4.12 -18.12
C ARG A 123 4.36 3.01 -17.97
N GLN A 124 5.55 3.30 -17.45
CA GLN A 124 6.58 2.29 -17.26
C GLN A 124 6.15 1.24 -16.23
N LEU A 125 5.51 1.66 -15.14
CA LEU A 125 4.92 0.73 -14.17
C LEU A 125 3.80 -0.09 -14.82
N GLY A 126 2.92 0.55 -15.59
CA GLY A 126 1.84 -0.13 -16.32
C GLY A 126 2.36 -1.19 -17.30
N ASP A 127 3.34 -0.84 -18.11
CA ASP A 127 3.98 -1.74 -19.08
C ASP A 127 4.66 -2.92 -18.37
N ALA A 128 5.38 -2.66 -17.26
CA ALA A 128 6.03 -3.71 -16.47
C ALA A 128 5.01 -4.67 -15.85
N ILE A 129 3.89 -4.17 -15.30
CA ILE A 129 2.81 -5.02 -14.77
C ILE A 129 2.20 -5.86 -15.90
N ALA A 130 1.95 -5.27 -17.07
CA ALA A 130 1.38 -5.97 -18.22
C ALA A 130 2.32 -7.07 -18.75
N GLU A 131 3.62 -6.81 -18.79
CA GLU A 131 4.63 -7.80 -19.16
C GLU A 131 4.63 -9.00 -18.20
N HIS A 132 4.65 -8.75 -16.89
CA HIS A 132 4.62 -9.81 -15.88
C HIS A 132 3.29 -10.59 -15.91
N ALA A 133 2.17 -9.90 -16.10
CA ALA A 133 0.85 -10.53 -16.20
C ALA A 133 0.70 -11.40 -17.46
N SER A 134 1.44 -11.11 -18.53
CA SER A 134 1.42 -11.88 -19.77
C SER A 134 2.27 -13.16 -19.70
N ASN A 135 3.02 -13.36 -18.62
CA ASN A 135 3.84 -14.56 -18.43
C ASN A 135 2.91 -15.80 -18.29
N PRO A 136 3.11 -16.88 -19.08
CA PRO A 136 2.31 -18.10 -18.99
C PRO A 136 2.21 -18.70 -17.58
N ASP A 137 3.28 -18.62 -16.80
CA ASP A 137 3.30 -19.12 -15.42
C ASP A 137 2.35 -18.31 -14.52
N VAL A 138 2.29 -17.00 -14.72
CA VAL A 138 1.38 -16.10 -13.99
C VAL A 138 -0.06 -16.29 -14.47
N LEU A 139 -0.29 -16.43 -15.78
CA LEU A 139 -1.62 -16.70 -16.34
C LEU A 139 -2.20 -18.02 -15.82
N SER A 140 -1.36 -19.01 -15.52
CA SER A 140 -1.80 -20.27 -14.92
C SER A 140 -2.31 -20.13 -13.49
N THR A 141 -1.96 -19.04 -12.80
CA THR A 141 -2.45 -18.70 -11.46
C THR A 141 -3.78 -17.94 -11.47
N CYS A 142 -4.25 -17.52 -12.65
CA CYS A 142 -5.53 -16.84 -12.78
C CYS A 142 -6.68 -17.82 -12.52
N SER A 143 -7.42 -17.63 -11.42
CA SER A 143 -8.69 -18.34 -11.21
C SER A 143 -9.82 -17.58 -11.92
N GLY A 144 -10.79 -18.30 -12.49
CA GLY A 144 -11.88 -17.73 -13.30
C GLY A 144 -12.80 -16.72 -12.61
N ALA A 145 -12.63 -16.48 -11.30
CA ALA A 145 -13.40 -15.52 -10.50
C ALA A 145 -12.78 -14.10 -10.44
N GLN A 146 -11.56 -13.91 -10.93
CA GLN A 146 -10.75 -12.72 -10.62
C GLN A 146 -11.05 -11.45 -11.44
N VAL A 147 -11.98 -11.50 -12.41
CA VAL A 147 -12.25 -10.37 -13.33
C VAL A 147 -13.26 -9.36 -12.77
N MET A 148 -13.96 -9.62 -11.64
CA MET A 148 -15.14 -8.82 -11.26
C MET A 148 -15.25 -8.30 -9.82
N ASP A 149 -14.40 -8.67 -8.85
CA ASP A 149 -14.80 -8.49 -7.42
C ASP A 149 -13.87 -7.68 -6.50
N LEU A 150 -13.02 -6.79 -7.02
CA LEU A 150 -12.10 -5.99 -6.18
C LEU A 150 -12.41 -4.48 -6.13
N ALA A 151 -13.63 -4.08 -6.48
CA ALA A 151 -14.09 -2.69 -6.42
C ALA A 151 -15.24 -2.43 -5.41
N CYS A 152 -15.59 -3.40 -4.56
CA CYS A 152 -16.59 -3.23 -3.50
C CYS A 152 -15.94 -3.05 -2.12
#